data_AF-A0A2N7QW41-F1
#
_entry.id   AF-A0A2N7QW41-F1
#
_cell.length_a   1.000
_cell.length_b   1.000
_cell.length_c   1.000
_cell.angle_alpha   90.00
_cell.angle_beta   90.00
_cell.angle_gamma   90.00
#
_symmetry.space_group_name_H-M   'P 1'
#
loop_
_entity.id
_entity.type
_entity.pdbx_description
1 polymer ?
#
loop_
_entity_poly.entity_id
_entity_poly.type
_entity_poly.pdbx_seq_one_letter_code
_entity_poly.pdbx_strand_id
1 'polypeptide(L)'
;MKQREFDRWARIRGQGMLRYVLLYGLLCYGVPMFLIMTFVLPHPRLAAPQSVFLWALAGAGYGVAMWMVQERRFRKVAGRP
;
A
#
# COMPACT_ATOMS: atom_id res chain seq x y z
N MET A 1 4.01 3.60 18.46
CA MET A 1 5.02 2.76 17.80
C MET A 1 6.00 2.33 18.85
N LYS A 2 6.38 1.06 18.89
CA LYS A 2 7.58 0.62 19.62
C LYS A 2 8.82 1.20 18.93
N GLN A 3 9.91 1.46 19.65
CA GLN A 3 11.15 2.04 19.09
C GLN A 3 11.63 1.32 17.82
N ARG A 4 11.58 -0.02 17.82
CA ARG A 4 11.93 -0.84 16.64
C ARG A 4 11.06 -0.56 15.40
N GLU A 5 9.79 -0.22 15.57
CA GLU A 5 8.90 0.13 14.46
C GLU A 5 9.19 1.54 13.96
N PHE A 6 9.61 2.43 14.85
CA PHE A 6 9.99 3.80 14.55
C PHE A 6 11.27 3.86 13.70
N ASP A 7 12.32 3.13 14.09
CA ASP A 7 13.56 3.01 13.30
C ASP A 7 13.33 2.36 11.93
N ARG A 8 12.42 1.37 11.90
CA ARG A 8 12.03 0.69 10.66
C ARG A 8 11.28 1.64 9.74
N TRP A 9 10.34 2.42 10.28
CA TRP A 9 9.63 3.44 9.52
C TRP A 9 10.55 4.56 9.04
N ALA A 10 11.51 5.01 9.85
CA ALA A 10 12.51 6.01 9.45
C ALA A 10 13.34 5.54 8.24
N ARG A 11 13.80 4.27 8.25
CA ARG A 11 14.49 3.66 7.09
C ARG A 11 13.60 3.56 5.86
N ILE A 12 12.36 3.08 6.01
CA ILE A 12 11.39 2.98 4.92
C ILE A 12 11.09 4.38 4.34
N ARG A 13 10.99 5.40 5.19
CA ARG A 13 10.78 6.77 4.76
C ARG A 13 11.93 7.29 3.90
N GLY A 14 13.16 6.97 4.27
CA GLY A 14 14.37 7.32 3.51
C GLY A 14 14.44 6.68 2.12
N GLN A 15 13.73 5.56 1.88
CA GLN A 15 13.66 4.92 0.57
C GLN A 15 12.63 5.55 -0.39
N GLY A 16 11.80 6.46 0.10
CA GLY A 16 10.83 7.22 -0.70
C GLY A 16 9.42 6.61 -0.74
N MET A 17 8.43 7.50 -0.73
CA MET A 17 7.00 7.17 -0.71
C MET A 17 6.57 6.33 -1.91
N LEU A 18 7.03 6.68 -3.12
CA LEU A 18 6.70 5.95 -4.34
C LEU A 18 7.07 4.47 -4.25
N ARG A 19 8.25 4.16 -3.72
CA ARG A 19 8.75 2.79 -3.59
C ARG A 19 7.94 1.98 -2.58
N TYR A 20 7.51 2.61 -1.48
CA TYR A 20 6.62 1.98 -0.51
C TYR A 20 5.23 1.69 -1.11
N VAL A 21 4.64 2.65 -1.82
CA VAL A 21 3.34 2.48 -2.47
C VAL A 21 3.39 1.39 -3.53
N LEU A 22 4.45 1.34 -4.33
CA LEU A 22 4.67 0.29 -5.34
C LEU A 22 4.89 -1.10 -4.72
N LEU A 23 5.75 -1.23 -3.71
CA LEU A 23 6.05 -2.54 -3.11
C LEU A 23 4.92 -3.04 -2.20
N TYR A 24 4.45 -2.21 -1.27
CA TYR A 24 3.48 -2.62 -0.25
C TYR A 24 2.02 -2.43 -0.68
N GLY A 25 1.73 -1.38 -1.46
CA GLY A 25 0.38 -1.14 -1.96
C GLY A 25 0.06 -1.94 -3.21
N LEU A 26 0.89 -1.80 -4.25
CA LEU A 26 0.62 -2.42 -5.55
C LEU A 26 1.06 -3.88 -5.60
N LEU A 27 2.30 -4.20 -5.17
CA LEU A 27 2.84 -5.56 -5.26
C LEU A 27 2.21 -6.51 -4.22
N CYS A 28 2.10 -6.07 -2.96
CA CYS A 28 1.56 -6.92 -1.89
C CYS A 28 0.02 -6.98 -1.85
N TYR A 29 -0.69 -6.00 -2.42
CA TYR A 29 -2.16 -5.94 -2.35
C TYR A 29 -2.79 -6.02 -3.74
N GLY A 30 -2.35 -5.19 -4.69
CA GLY A 30 -2.90 -5.17 -6.05
C GLY A 30 -2.71 -6.49 -6.81
N VAL A 31 -1.51 -7.06 -6.79
CA VAL A 31 -1.18 -8.31 -7.51
C VAL A 31 -1.94 -9.53 -6.98
N PRO A 32 -1.92 -9.85 -5.68
CA PRO A 32 -2.68 -11.01 -5.18
C PRO A 32 -4.19 -10.83 -5.35
N MET A 33 -4.73 -9.60 -5.22
CA MET A 33 -6.16 -9.39 -5.42
C MET A 33 -6.57 -9.52 -6.89
N PHE A 34 -5.72 -9.09 -7.82
CA PHE A 34 -5.90 -9.34 -9.24
C PHE A 34 -5.88 -10.84 -9.56
N LEU A 35 -4.93 -11.59 -9.00
CA LEU A 35 -4.86 -13.04 -9.14
C LEU A 35 -6.14 -13.71 -8.62
N ILE A 36 -6.63 -13.31 -7.45
CA ILE A 36 -7.87 -13.86 -6.87
C ILE A 36 -9.08 -13.54 -7.76
N MET A 37 -9.26 -12.28 -8.16
CA MET A 37 -10.40 -11.89 -8.99
C MET A 37 -10.35 -12.48 -10.40
N THR A 38 -9.14 -12.75 -10.93
CA THR A 38 -8.98 -13.34 -12.27
C THR A 38 -9.15 -14.86 -12.26
N PHE A 39 -8.59 -15.56 -11.26
CA PHE A 39 -8.53 -17.02 -11.24
C PHE A 39 -9.56 -17.69 -10.32
N VAL A 40 -10.02 -17.02 -9.26
CA VAL A 40 -10.93 -17.62 -8.25
C VAL A 40 -12.38 -17.22 -8.49
N LEU A 41 -12.63 -15.99 -8.97
CA LEU A 41 -13.98 -15.47 -9.23
C LEU A 41 -14.09 -14.90 -10.64
N PRO A 42 -14.13 -15.75 -11.69
CA PRO A 42 -14.28 -15.27 -13.07
C PRO A 42 -15.61 -14.55 -13.23
N HIS A 43 -15.57 -13.20 -13.23
CA HIS A 43 -16.75 -12.37 -13.46
C HIS A 43 -16.85 -12.07 -14.97
N PRO A 44 -17.87 -12.55 -15.69
CA PRO A 44 -18.00 -12.37 -17.13
C PRO A 44 -18.36 -10.94 -17.59
N ARG A 45 -18.46 -9.96 -16.67
CA ARG A 45 -18.93 -8.59 -16.97
C ARG A 45 -17.86 -7.50 -16.95
N LEU A 46 -16.66 -7.79 -16.45
CA LEU A 46 -15.57 -6.81 -16.36
C LEU A 46 -14.41 -7.28 -17.24
N ALA A 47 -14.07 -6.48 -18.25
CA ALA A 47 -12.90 -6.76 -19.06
C ALA A 47 -11.65 -6.78 -18.16
N ALA A 48 -10.83 -7.83 -18.28
CA ALA A 48 -9.58 -7.99 -17.53
C ALA A 48 -8.74 -6.70 -17.36
N PRO A 49 -8.55 -5.84 -18.39
CA PRO A 49 -7.79 -4.59 -18.22
C PRO A 49 -8.45 -3.57 -17.28
N GLN A 50 -9.79 -3.49 -17.23
CA GLN A 50 -10.49 -2.58 -16.32
C GLN A 50 -10.32 -3.02 -14.86
N SER A 51 -10.39 -4.32 -14.61
CA SER A 51 -10.14 -4.90 -13.28
C SER A 51 -8.71 -4.63 -12.82
N VAL A 52 -7.71 -4.79 -13.70
CA VAL A 52 -6.30 -4.45 -13.39
C VAL A 52 -6.18 -2.99 -13.00
N PHE A 53 -6.75 -2.08 -13.79
CA PHE A 53 -6.65 -0.64 -13.51
C PHE A 53 -7.31 -0.27 -12.18
N LEU A 54 -8.50 -0.81 -11.90
CA LEU A 54 -9.26 -0.50 -10.69
C LEU A 54 -8.54 -1.02 -9.44
N TRP A 55 -7.99 -2.25 -9.50
CA TRP A 55 -7.19 -2.83 -8.42
C TRP A 55 -5.82 -2.17 -8.26
N ALA A 56 -5.19 -1.74 -9.35
CA ALA A 56 -3.94 -0.99 -9.31
C ALA A 56 -4.15 0.39 -8.67
N LEU A 57 -5.23 1.08 -9.03
CA LEU A 57 -5.60 2.37 -8.43
C LEU A 57 -5.93 2.21 -6.94
N ALA A 58 -6.70 1.17 -6.60
CA ALA A 58 -7.06 0.87 -5.21
C ALA A 58 -5.82 0.50 -4.37
N GLY A 59 -4.91 -0.33 -4.90
CA GLY A 59 -3.65 -0.69 -4.24
C GLY A 59 -2.72 0.50 -4.06
N ALA A 60 -2.62 1.38 -5.07
CA ALA A 60 -1.86 2.62 -4.99
C ALA A 60 -2.46 3.58 -3.95
N GLY A 61 -3.78 3.81 -3.99
CA GLY A 61 -4.50 4.65 -3.04
C GLY A 61 -4.37 4.13 -1.60
N TYR A 62 -4.47 2.81 -1.41
CA TYR A 62 -4.26 2.16 -0.12
C TYR A 62 -2.82 2.36 0.39
N GLY A 63 -1.83 2.16 -0.47
CA GLY A 63 -0.42 2.41 -0.13
C GLY A 63 -0.17 3.85 0.30
N VAL A 64 -0.75 4.83 -0.40
CA VAL A 64 -0.66 6.26 -0.07
C VAL A 64 -1.35 6.57 1.26
N ALA A 65 -2.56 6.05 1.47
CA ALA A 65 -3.30 6.23 2.71
C ALA A 65 -2.54 5.65 3.91
N MET A 66 -1.99 4.43 3.76
CA MET A 66 -1.18 3.79 4.80
C MET A 66 0.10 4.57 5.07
N TRP A 67 0.75 5.11 4.04
CA TRP A 67 1.89 6.00 4.22
C TRP A 67 1.53 7.24 5.03
N MET A 68 0.44 7.92 4.69
CA MET A 68 -0.03 9.10 5.44
C MET A 68 -0.38 8.76 6.90
N VAL A 69 -1.02 7.61 7.15
CA VAL A 69 -1.35 7.17 8.50
C VAL A 69 -0.09 6.91 9.33
N GLN A 70 0.89 6.20 8.75
CA GLN A 70 2.16 5.94 9.41
C GLN A 70 2.98 7.22 9.64
N GLU A 71 3.02 8.13 8.67
CA GLU A 71 3.66 9.44 8.76
C GLU A 71 3.04 10.29 9.88
N ARG A 72 1.70 10.30 9.98
CA ARG A 72 0.96 10.96 11.07
C ARG A 72 1.26 10.32 12.43
N ARG A 73 1.29 8.99 12.52
CA ARG A 73 1.65 8.27 13.76
C ARG A 73 3.09 8.55 14.16
N PHE A 74 4.01 8.61 13.21
CA PHE A 74 5.40 8.94 13.47
C PHE A 74 5.53 10.35 14.03
N ARG A 75 4.91 11.36 13.40
CA ARG A 75 4.94 12.75 13.93
C ARG A 75 4.34 12.86 15.33
N LYS A 76 3.25 12.14 15.61
CA LYS A 76 2.66 12.11 16.97
C LYS A 76 3.61 11.52 18.03
N VAL A 77 4.46 10.57 17.65
CA VAL A 77 5.45 9.96 18.56
C VAL A 77 6.71 10.82 18.65
N ALA A 78 7.17 11.38 17.54
CA ALA A 78 8.34 12.26 17.46
C ALA A 78 8.14 13.63 18.12
N GLY A 79 6.89 14.12 18.14
CA GLY A 79 6.52 15.41 18.74
C GLY A 79 6.05 15.32 20.19
N ARG A 80 6.15 14.16 20.84
CA ARG A 80 6.00 14.09 22.30
C ARG A 80 7.37 14.45 22.91
N PRO A 81 7.48 15.60 23.62
CA PRO A 81 8.70 15.99 24.33
C PRO A 81 9.05 14.98 25.43
#